data_AF-A0A6N6WU39-F1
#
_entry.id   AF-A0A6N6WU39-F1
#
_cell.length_a   1.000
_cell.length_b   1.000
_cell.length_c   1.000
_cell.angle_alpha   90.00
_cell.angle_beta   90.00
_cell.angle_gamma   90.00
#
_symmetry.space_group_name_H-M   'P 1'
#
loop_
_entity.id
_entity.type
_entity.pdbx_description
1 polymer ?
#
loop_
_entity_poly.entity_id
_entity_poly.type
_entity_poly.pdbx_seq_one_letter_code
_entity_poly.pdbx_strand_id
1 'polypeptide(L)'
;KGQEELLSKTYYSVGGGFIVEEEHFGLSHDVETSVPYDFHSAGELLKMCDYNGLSISGLMMHNELALRSKAEIDAGFARIWQVMHDGIERGMNTEGVLPGPLNVPRRAVALRRQLVSSDNISNDPMNVIDWINM
;
A
#
# COMPACT_ATOMS: atom_id res chain seq x y z
N LYS A 1 38.49 15.09 -29.25
CA LYS A 1 37.15 14.72 -29.77
C LYS A 1 36.61 13.65 -28.84
N GLY A 2 35.63 13.93 -27.98
CA GLY A 2 35.29 12.93 -26.96
C GLY A 2 34.16 13.24 -25.99
N GLN A 3 33.12 13.98 -26.42
CA GLN A 3 31.87 14.07 -25.66
C GLN A 3 30.73 14.21 -26.67
N GLU A 4 30.34 13.08 -27.25
CA GLU A 4 29.06 12.98 -27.96
C GLU A 4 28.13 12.23 -27.02
N GLU A 5 26.98 12.84 -26.71
CA GLU A 5 25.98 12.25 -25.83
C GLU A 5 25.42 10.98 -26.49
N LEU A 6 25.50 9.84 -25.79
CA LEU A 6 25.08 8.55 -26.33
C LEU A 6 23.56 8.36 -26.25
N LEU A 7 22.92 8.88 -25.20
CA LEU A 7 21.47 8.83 -25.00
C LEU A 7 21.05 9.81 -23.88
N SER A 8 19.97 10.54 -24.12
CA SER A 8 19.24 11.34 -23.13
C SER A 8 17.80 10.83 -23.06
N LYS A 9 17.23 10.73 -21.85
CA LYS A 9 15.82 10.36 -21.64
C LYS A 9 15.24 11.12 -20.45
N THR A 10 14.00 11.56 -20.60
CA THR A 10 13.22 12.25 -19.56
C THR A 10 12.15 11.31 -19.00
N TYR A 11 12.00 11.27 -17.68
CA TYR A 11 10.99 10.48 -16.98
C TYR A 11 10.20 11.35 -16.00
N TYR A 12 8.89 11.11 -15.90
CA TYR A 12 7.98 11.78 -14.97
C TYR A 12 7.48 10.80 -13.91
N SER A 13 7.44 11.24 -12.64
CA SER A 13 6.79 10.52 -11.54
C SER A 13 5.33 10.96 -11.45
N VAL A 14 4.40 10.05 -11.74
CA VAL A 14 2.95 10.36 -11.86
C VAL A 14 2.13 10.01 -10.61
N GLY A 15 2.80 9.55 -9.54
CA GLY A 15 2.16 9.18 -8.27
C GLY A 15 2.14 7.66 -8.03
N GLY A 16 2.03 7.25 -6.77
CA GLY A 16 2.01 5.82 -6.39
C GLY A 16 3.32 5.05 -6.65
N GLY A 17 4.38 5.73 -7.07
CA GLY A 17 5.66 5.10 -7.45
C GLY A 17 5.78 4.74 -8.93
N PHE A 18 4.79 5.07 -9.76
CA PHE A 18 4.83 4.86 -11.21
C PHE A 18 5.62 5.95 -11.91
N ILE A 19 6.36 5.57 -12.96
CA ILE A 19 7.13 6.48 -13.82
C ILE A 19 6.67 6.35 -15.28
N VAL A 20 6.70 7.45 -16.02
CA VAL A 20 6.33 7.51 -17.44
C VAL A 20 7.42 8.24 -18.22
N GLU A 21 7.85 7.69 -19.34
CA GLU A 21 8.77 8.36 -20.28
C GLU A 21 8.08 9.55 -20.95
N GLU A 22 8.82 10.62 -21.26
CA GLU A 22 8.25 11.85 -21.84
C GLU A 22 7.46 11.62 -23.13
N GLU A 23 7.89 10.69 -23.97
CA GLU A 23 7.21 10.31 -25.20
C GLU A 23 5.83 9.65 -24.97
N HIS A 24 5.60 9.13 -23.76
CA HIS A 24 4.36 8.47 -23.36
C HIS A 24 3.52 9.32 -22.39
N PHE A 25 3.96 10.54 -22.08
CA PHE A 25 3.26 11.41 -21.15
C PHE A 25 1.94 11.90 -21.74
N GLY A 26 0.83 11.64 -21.05
CA GLY A 26 -0.52 12.02 -21.49
C GLY A 26 -1.21 11.03 -22.45
N LEU A 27 -0.56 9.92 -22.82
CA LEU A 27 -1.23 8.79 -23.47
C LEU A 27 -1.97 7.95 -22.41
N SER A 28 -3.16 7.44 -22.74
CA SER A 28 -3.85 6.49 -21.86
C SER A 28 -3.01 5.22 -21.76
N HIS A 29 -2.56 4.91 -20.55
CA HIS A 29 -1.95 3.63 -20.23
C HIS A 29 -3.08 2.64 -19.92
N ASP A 30 -3.84 2.27 -20.95
CA ASP A 30 -4.84 1.20 -20.79
C ASP A 30 -4.08 -0.12 -20.69
N VAL A 31 -3.80 -0.52 -19.46
CA VAL A 31 -3.49 -1.91 -19.16
C VAL A 31 -4.83 -2.66 -19.15
N GLU A 32 -5.50 -2.72 -20.30
CA GLU A 32 -6.68 -3.56 -20.51
C GLU A 32 -6.22 -5.02 -20.55
N THR A 33 -5.88 -5.56 -19.38
CA THR A 33 -5.81 -7.01 -19.26
C THR A 33 -7.22 -7.49 -18.98
N SER A 34 -7.77 -8.29 -19.90
CA SER A 34 -9.11 -8.82 -19.78
C SER A 34 -9.25 -9.62 -18.47
N VAL A 35 -10.12 -9.14 -17.57
CA VAL A 35 -10.50 -9.84 -16.35
C VAL A 35 -11.97 -10.31 -16.45
N PRO A 36 -12.35 -11.37 -15.73
CA PRO A 36 -13.71 -11.93 -15.80
C PRO A 36 -14.81 -10.97 -15.35
N TYR A 37 -14.52 -10.08 -14.39
CA TYR A 37 -15.48 -9.16 -13.80
C TYR A 37 -14.95 -7.73 -13.86
N ASP A 38 -15.04 -7.11 -15.03
CA ASP A 38 -14.57 -5.75 -15.26
C ASP A 38 -15.64 -4.70 -14.87
N PHE A 39 -15.28 -3.70 -14.07
CA PHE A 39 -16.21 -2.68 -13.55
C PHE A 39 -15.53 -1.32 -13.41
N HIS A 40 -16.29 -0.25 -13.65
CA HIS A 40 -15.80 1.13 -13.67
C HIS A 40 -16.48 2.02 -12.63
N SER A 41 -17.39 1.45 -11.83
CA SER A 41 -18.03 2.16 -10.72
C SER A 41 -18.36 1.22 -9.55
N ALA A 42 -18.51 1.79 -8.36
CA ALA A 42 -18.96 1.04 -7.19
C ALA A 42 -20.36 0.43 -7.41
N GLY A 43 -21.25 1.10 -8.14
CA GLY A 43 -22.58 0.58 -8.46
C GLY A 43 -22.54 -0.64 -9.38
N GLU A 44 -21.62 -0.68 -10.35
CA GLU A 44 -21.40 -1.86 -11.19
C GLU A 44 -20.81 -3.02 -10.39
N LEU A 45 -19.80 -2.74 -9.54
CA LEU A 45 -19.22 -3.75 -8.65
C LEU A 45 -20.28 -4.44 -7.79
N LEU A 46 -21.16 -3.66 -7.15
CA LEU A 46 -22.23 -4.21 -6.31
C LEU A 46 -23.21 -5.05 -7.11
N LYS A 47 -23.65 -4.58 -8.29
CA LYS A 47 -24.52 -5.35 -9.18
C LYS A 47 -23.89 -6.67 -9.61
N MET A 48 -22.59 -6.68 -9.91
CA MET A 48 -21.86 -7.89 -10.27
C MET A 48 -21.75 -8.85 -9.09
N CYS A 49 -21.48 -8.35 -7.88
CA CYS A 49 -21.47 -9.17 -6.67
C CYS A 49 -22.83 -9.84 -6.43
N ASP A 50 -23.92 -9.06 -6.50
CA ASP A 50 -25.29 -9.56 -6.31
C ASP A 50 -25.68 -10.58 -7.38
N TYR A 51 -25.38 -10.29 -8.65
CA TYR A 51 -25.70 -11.18 -9.77
C TYR A 51 -24.96 -12.53 -9.70
N ASN A 52 -23.69 -12.51 -9.30
CA ASN A 52 -22.85 -13.71 -9.24
C ASN A 52 -22.91 -14.43 -7.88
N GLY A 53 -23.57 -13.85 -6.88
CA GLY A 53 -23.59 -14.39 -5.51
C GLY A 53 -22.22 -14.41 -4.83
N LEU A 54 -21.35 -13.44 -5.17
CA LEU A 54 -19.99 -13.33 -4.66
C LEU A 54 -19.87 -12.14 -3.70
N SER A 55 -19.02 -12.26 -2.67
CA SER A 55 -18.55 -11.09 -1.93
C SER A 55 -17.61 -10.26 -2.83
N ILE A 56 -17.38 -8.99 -2.47
CA ILE A 56 -16.39 -8.14 -3.15
C ILE A 56 -15.02 -8.82 -3.21
N SER A 57 -14.57 -9.42 -2.09
CA SER A 57 -13.30 -10.13 -2.04
C SER A 57 -13.28 -11.39 -2.91
N GLY A 58 -14.40 -12.10 -3.03
CA GLY A 58 -14.55 -13.24 -3.92
C GLY A 58 -14.46 -12.84 -5.39
N LEU A 59 -15.19 -11.79 -5.78
CA LEU A 59 -15.14 -11.22 -7.13
C LEU A 59 -13.72 -10.76 -7.49
N MET A 60 -13.07 -10.02 -6.59
CA MET A 60 -11.68 -9.58 -6.80
C MET A 60 -10.69 -10.74 -6.88
N MET A 61 -10.88 -11.81 -6.09
CA MET A 61 -10.04 -13.01 -6.20
C MET A 61 -10.15 -13.65 -7.59
N HIS A 62 -11.34 -13.71 -8.18
CA HIS A 62 -11.50 -14.20 -9.55
C HIS A 62 -10.78 -13.32 -10.59
N ASN A 63 -10.80 -12.00 -10.42
CA ASN A 63 -10.07 -11.09 -11.29
C ASN A 63 -8.55 -11.28 -11.16
N GLU A 64 -8.02 -11.40 -9.94
CA GLU A 64 -6.59 -11.66 -9.73
C GLU A 64 -6.15 -13.01 -10.27
N LEU A 65 -7.01 -14.04 -10.15
CA LEU A 65 -6.74 -15.39 -10.68
C LEU A 65 -6.65 -15.45 -12.21
N ALA A 66 -7.21 -14.47 -12.91
CA ALA A 66 -7.04 -14.35 -14.37
C ALA A 66 -5.63 -13.88 -14.75
N LEU A 67 -4.91 -13.24 -13.82
CA LEU A 67 -3.58 -12.67 -14.04
C LEU A 67 -2.47 -13.51 -13.44
N ARG A 68 -2.75 -14.21 -12.34
CA ARG A 68 -1.76 -14.89 -11.50
C ARG A 68 -2.33 -16.17 -10.92
N SER A 69 -1.45 -17.12 -10.58
CA SER A 69 -1.87 -18.31 -9.83
C SER A 69 -2.24 -17.98 -8.39
N LYS A 70 -3.06 -18.83 -7.77
CA LYS A 70 -3.44 -18.70 -6.36
C LYS A 70 -2.21 -18.63 -5.43
N ALA A 71 -1.19 -19.44 -5.71
CA ALA A 71 0.05 -19.46 -4.93
C ALA A 71 0.82 -18.13 -5.01
N GLU A 72 0.86 -17.48 -6.17
CA GLU A 72 1.50 -16.17 -6.33
C GLU A 72 0.75 -15.06 -5.61
N ILE A 73 -0.58 -15.11 -5.64
CA ILE A 73 -1.45 -14.15 -4.93
C ILE A 73 -1.23 -14.27 -3.43
N ASP A 74 -1.32 -15.48 -2.88
CA ASP A 74 -1.17 -15.72 -1.44
C ASP A 74 0.25 -15.36 -0.97
N ALA A 75 1.28 -15.71 -1.75
CA ALA A 75 2.65 -15.29 -1.47
C ALA A 75 2.82 -13.77 -1.55
N GLY A 76 2.12 -13.10 -2.48
CA GLY A 76 2.10 -11.63 -2.59
C GLY A 76 1.51 -10.97 -1.35
N PHE A 77 0.34 -11.42 -0.89
CA PHE A 77 -0.28 -10.92 0.33
C PHE A 77 0.59 -11.15 1.56
N ALA A 78 1.18 -12.34 1.70
CA ALA A 78 2.09 -12.64 2.80
C ALA A 78 3.31 -11.70 2.81
N ARG A 79 3.91 -11.42 1.63
CA ARG A 79 5.03 -10.48 1.51
C ARG A 79 4.64 -9.06 1.89
N ILE A 80 3.51 -8.55 1.39
CA ILE A 80 3.03 -7.20 1.71
C ILE A 80 2.79 -7.07 3.21
N TRP A 81 2.10 -8.05 3.80
CA TRP A 81 1.85 -8.11 5.24
C TRP A 81 3.15 -8.10 6.04
N GLN A 82 4.13 -8.93 5.67
CA GLN A 82 5.42 -8.99 6.35
C GLN A 82 6.15 -7.64 6.30
N VAL A 83 6.18 -6.98 5.14
CA VAL A 83 6.82 -5.66 5.00
C VAL A 83 6.11 -4.59 5.84
N MET A 84 4.78 -4.61 5.88
CA MET A 84 4.00 -3.72 6.75
C MET A 84 4.32 -3.96 8.23
N HIS A 85 4.29 -5.23 8.66
CA HIS A 85 4.62 -5.63 10.03
C HIS A 85 6.05 -5.22 10.42
N ASP A 86 7.04 -5.52 9.58
CA ASP A 86 8.43 -5.12 9.83
C ASP A 86 8.57 -3.58 9.87
N GLY A 87 7.76 -2.86 9.10
CA GLY A 87 7.68 -1.39 9.14
C GLY A 87 7.19 -0.87 10.48
N ILE A 88 6.12 -1.47 11.00
CA ILE A 88 5.55 -1.16 12.32
C ILE A 88 6.59 -1.46 13.40
N GLU A 89 7.19 -2.66 13.40
CA GLU A 89 8.25 -3.04 14.34
C GLU A 89 9.44 -2.08 14.32
N ARG A 90 9.93 -1.70 13.13
CA ARG A 90 10.98 -0.69 13.01
C ARG A 90 10.55 0.66 13.59
N GLY A 91 9.34 1.12 13.26
CA GLY A 91 8.80 2.40 13.74
C GLY A 91 8.70 2.47 15.26
N MET A 92 8.22 1.39 15.87
CA MET A 92 8.04 1.23 17.32
C MET A 92 9.35 1.11 18.12
N ASN A 93 10.47 0.83 17.46
CA ASN A 93 11.78 0.65 18.10
C ASN A 93 12.82 1.71 17.70
N THR A 94 12.53 2.57 16.72
CA THR A 94 13.49 3.60 16.23
C THR A 94 13.32 4.92 16.97
N GLU A 95 14.31 5.28 17.79
CA GLU A 95 14.37 6.57 18.47
C GLU A 95 14.98 7.70 17.62
N GLY A 96 14.96 8.91 18.17
CA GLY A 96 15.62 10.08 17.58
C GLY A 96 14.66 11.05 16.89
N VAL A 97 15.22 11.84 15.97
CA VAL A 97 14.54 12.95 15.31
C VAL A 97 14.44 12.66 13.81
N LEU A 98 13.32 13.02 13.19
CA LEU A 98 13.15 12.90 11.74
C LEU A 98 14.11 13.84 11.00
N PRO A 99 14.70 13.39 9.88
CA PRO A 99 15.59 14.24 9.09
C PRO A 99 14.80 15.42 8.48
N GLY A 100 15.48 16.55 8.32
CA GLY A 100 14.90 17.78 7.79
C GLY A 100 14.97 18.95 8.77
N PRO A 101 14.56 20.15 8.36
CA PRO A 101 14.78 21.38 9.13
C PRO A 101 13.86 21.51 10.36
N LEU A 102 12.81 20.69 10.45
CA LEU A 102 11.74 20.84 11.45
C LEU A 102 12.05 20.15 12.80
N ASN A 103 13.16 19.40 12.90
CA ASN A 103 13.58 18.71 14.13
C ASN A 103 12.46 17.94 14.85
N VAL A 104 11.60 17.24 14.10
CA VAL A 104 10.42 16.55 14.65
C VAL A 104 10.84 15.26 15.36
N PRO A 105 10.57 15.08 16.67
CA PRO A 105 10.89 13.85 17.38
C PRO A 105 10.01 12.69 16.93
N ARG A 106 10.60 11.48 16.88
CA ARG A 106 9.85 10.24 16.66
C ARG A 106 9.05 9.90 17.91
N ARG A 107 7.73 9.74 17.77
CA ARG A 107 6.79 9.58 18.90
C ARG A 107 6.44 8.13 19.22
N ALA A 108 6.49 7.23 18.23
CA ALA A 108 6.02 5.84 18.35
C ALA A 108 6.70 5.06 19.49
N VAL A 109 8.03 5.18 19.67
CA VAL A 109 8.76 4.45 20.73
C VAL A 109 8.29 4.84 22.13
N ALA A 110 8.13 6.14 22.39
CA ALA A 110 7.68 6.64 23.69
C ALA A 110 6.24 6.20 23.97
N LEU A 111 5.36 6.32 22.97
CA LEU A 111 3.96 5.90 23.06
C LEU A 111 3.83 4.40 23.33
N ARG A 112 4.59 3.55 22.62
CA ARG A 112 4.63 2.11 22.87
C ARG A 112 5.01 1.77 24.31
N ARG A 113 6.06 2.41 24.86
CA ARG A 113 6.47 2.18 26.26
C ARG A 113 5.36 2.54 27.24
N GLN A 114 4.62 3.61 26.97
CA GLN A 114 3.47 4.02 27.79
C GLN A 114 2.34 2.99 27.70
N LEU A 115 1.95 2.57 26.50
CA LEU A 115 0.85 1.63 26.30
C LEU A 115 1.15 0.24 26.89
N VAL A 116 2.33 -0.32 26.63
CA VAL A 116 2.73 -1.63 27.18
C VAL A 116 2.81 -1.63 28.71
N SER A 117 3.18 -0.50 29.33
CA SER A 117 3.25 -0.40 30.80
C SER A 117 1.89 -0.18 31.48
N SER A 118 0.90 0.35 30.75
CA SER A 118 -0.42 0.69 31.27
C SER A 118 -1.52 -0.32 30.89
N ASP A 119 -1.25 -1.23 29.96
CA ASP A 119 -2.17 -2.24 29.42
C ASP A 119 -2.84 -3.12 30.51
N ASN A 120 -2.12 -3.44 31.59
CA ASN A 120 -2.66 -4.28 32.68
C ASN A 120 -3.37 -3.51 33.80
N ILE A 121 -3.40 -2.18 33.72
CA ILE A 121 -3.85 -1.30 34.81
C ILE A 121 -5.05 -0.44 34.36
N SER A 122 -5.15 -0.14 33.07
CA SER A 122 -6.18 0.73 32.50
C SER A 122 -7.36 -0.07 31.93
N ASN A 123 -8.57 0.18 32.44
CA ASN A 123 -9.84 -0.29 31.85
C ASN A 123 -10.46 0.78 30.93
N ASP A 124 -9.68 1.73 30.43
CA ASP A 124 -10.18 2.78 29.52
C ASP A 124 -10.52 2.18 28.14
N PRO A 125 -11.80 2.26 27.68
CA PRO A 125 -12.19 1.81 26.34
C PRO A 125 -11.44 2.54 25.21
N MET A 126 -10.88 3.73 25.46
CA MET A 126 -10.14 4.50 24.46
C MET A 126 -8.70 4.00 24.22
N ASN A 127 -8.17 3.09 25.05
CA ASN A 127 -6.84 2.51 24.85
C ASN A 127 -6.66 1.89 23.45
N VAL A 128 -7.74 1.35 22.86
CA VAL A 128 -7.71 0.79 21.50
C VAL A 128 -7.35 1.84 20.46
N ILE A 129 -7.81 3.08 20.63
CA ILE A 129 -7.48 4.19 19.70
C ILE A 129 -6.00 4.52 19.78
N ASP A 130 -5.40 4.48 20.96
CA ASP A 130 -3.99 4.76 21.13
C ASP A 130 -3.10 3.66 20.49
N TRP A 131 -3.57 2.41 20.50
CA TRP A 131 -2.95 1.31 19.74
C TRP A 131 -3.10 1.46 18.22
N ILE A 132 -4.17 2.09 17.72
CA ILE A 132 -4.33 2.41 16.28
C ILE A 132 -3.45 3.60 15.87
N ASN A 133 -3.25 4.57 16.77
CA ASN A 133 -2.38 5.73 16.54
C ASN A 133 -0.88 5.37 16.59
N MET A 134 -0.54 4.20 17.15
CA MET A 134 0.83 3.71 17.28
C MET A 134 1.50 3.44 15.92
#